data_AF-A0A5Q0L6A8-F1
#
_entry.id   AF-A0A5Q0L6A8-F1
#
_cell.length_a   1.000
_cell.length_b   1.000
_cell.length_c   1.000
_cell.angle_alpha   90.00
_cell.angle_beta   90.00
_cell.angle_gamma   90.00
#
_symmetry.space_group_name_H-M   'P 1'
#
loop_
_entity.id
_entity.type
_entity.pdbx_description
1 polymer ?
#
loop_
_entity_poly.entity_id
_entity_poly.type
_entity_poly.pdbx_seq_one_letter_code
_entity_poly.pdbx_strand_id
1 'polypeptide(L)'
;MSMWTSLEPASATVDPGASTRVRLRLRNTGDIVDEYRFEPVGDIAPWTTVEPGTLRLYPGTTGTVELTFAPPRTSDAAAGSNAYAVRITPTEHPEATTVPEGNLTITPFTEVRAELVPPTVKGRFRGRPRLAVDNLGNTKLTASISGSDNGDHLSYDIHPGSVQIEPGRAAFVRATLKPRQIIWFGSKEQRPYSLAVQRSGVKSQSVEGTYVQRGFLPRWLATFLGVFMALAITFVMLWLAYKPQVRSAATEKLQEAGISTLPAPTPSLSVAPSPDPVQESAPPQAQQTPENGGSGGAGGGGAVASPKATKKKATGPLPASGVVLRNVTTKKCADIPGYDKGQPTGPVREFVCDGTSRDNQLWDLEVRGKGGGPEKSDLFQIRNVKDQLCMDLPDYGAKPPRTGVFEFQCDGTTADNQLWWLDSQESGHYWIRNYSSNHLCLDVSGYSTGGDDTPLTIYFCSNTDDQEWDIVHPT
;
A
#
# COMPACT_ATOMS: atom_id res chain seq x y z
N MET A 1 12.56 43.64 38.44
CA MET A 1 13.16 43.21 39.73
C MET A 1 13.68 41.78 39.55
N SER A 2 14.77 41.35 40.17
CA SER A 2 15.49 40.12 39.79
C SER A 2 15.25 38.94 40.74
N MET A 3 14.15 38.19 40.53
CA MET A 3 13.90 36.95 41.27
C MET A 3 15.11 35.99 41.19
N TRP A 4 15.37 35.23 42.26
CA TRP A 4 16.46 34.24 42.27
C TRP A 4 15.92 32.81 42.21
N THR A 5 16.53 31.98 41.38
CA THR A 5 16.13 30.59 41.11
C THR A 5 17.29 29.61 41.29
N SER A 6 17.00 28.41 41.79
CA SER A 6 17.94 27.28 41.83
C SER A 6 17.23 25.96 41.56
N LEU A 7 17.89 25.04 40.86
CA LEU A 7 17.44 23.67 40.59
C LEU A 7 18.30 22.67 41.37
N GLU A 8 17.66 21.87 42.21
CA GLU A 8 18.30 20.89 43.10
C GLU A 8 17.74 19.47 42.83
N PRO A 9 18.47 18.57 42.15
CA PRO A 9 19.75 18.77 41.47
C PRO A 9 19.63 19.51 40.12
N ALA A 10 20.72 20.12 39.65
CA ALA A 10 20.77 20.80 38.35
C ALA A 10 20.69 19.82 37.15
N SER A 11 21.02 18.55 37.37
CA SER A 11 20.78 17.46 36.42
C SER A 11 20.23 16.22 37.13
N ALA A 12 19.33 15.50 36.45
CA ALA A 12 18.71 14.29 36.95
C ALA A 12 18.75 13.19 35.89
N THR A 13 18.56 11.93 36.30
CA THR A 13 18.46 10.76 35.42
C THR A 13 17.15 10.03 35.68
N VAL A 14 16.54 9.46 34.65
CA VAL A 14 15.28 8.71 34.73
C VAL A 14 15.22 7.58 33.70
N ASP A 15 14.62 6.45 34.09
CA ASP A 15 14.32 5.35 33.18
C ASP A 15 12.95 5.54 32.50
N PRO A 16 12.81 5.26 31.19
CA PRO A 16 11.52 5.29 30.49
C PRO A 16 10.49 4.33 31.11
N GLY A 17 9.38 4.90 31.60
CA GLY A 17 8.34 4.24 32.39
C GLY A 17 8.50 4.38 33.91
N ALA A 18 9.57 5.01 34.39
CA ALA A 18 9.76 5.42 35.79
C ALA A 18 9.55 6.94 35.94
N SER A 19 9.77 7.47 37.14
CA SER A 19 9.76 8.92 37.38
C SER A 19 10.93 9.38 38.25
N THR A 20 11.32 10.64 38.08
CA THR A 20 12.36 11.32 38.89
C THR A 20 11.90 12.72 39.26
N ARG A 21 12.58 13.36 40.22
CA ARG A 21 12.17 14.65 40.79
C ARG A 21 13.33 15.64 40.86
N VAL A 22 13.06 16.89 40.52
CA VAL A 22 13.96 18.04 40.76
C VAL A 22 13.22 19.09 41.57
N ARG A 23 13.92 19.71 42.52
CA ARG A 23 13.38 20.78 43.34
C ARG A 23 13.75 22.14 42.76
N LEU A 24 12.76 22.90 42.31
CA LEU A 24 12.91 24.31 41.95
C LEU A 24 12.72 25.16 43.21
N ARG A 25 13.70 26.01 43.52
CA ARG A 25 13.64 26.97 44.62
C ARG A 25 13.61 28.37 44.04
N LEU A 26 12.67 29.18 44.51
CA LEU A 26 12.42 30.53 44.03
C LEU A 26 12.47 31.50 45.22
N ARG A 27 13.17 32.62 45.11
CA ARG A 27 13.18 33.68 46.12
C ARG A 27 12.63 34.97 45.53
N ASN A 28 11.59 35.51 46.16
CA ASN A 28 11.12 36.85 45.88
C ASN A 28 12.17 37.85 46.40
N THR A 29 12.68 38.71 45.52
CA THR A 29 13.65 39.77 45.84
C THR A 29 13.08 41.18 45.67
N GLY A 30 11.79 41.29 45.35
CA GLY A 30 11.05 42.56 45.34
C GLY A 30 10.69 43.00 46.76
N ASP A 31 10.11 44.19 46.82
CA ASP A 31 9.58 44.85 48.02
C ASP A 31 8.08 44.61 48.24
N ILE A 32 7.38 44.04 47.24
CA ILE A 32 5.97 43.63 47.30
C ILE A 32 5.76 42.11 47.38
N VAL A 33 4.58 41.69 47.82
CA VAL A 33 4.12 40.29 47.77
C VAL A 33 3.62 39.99 46.37
N ASP A 34 4.12 38.91 45.75
CA ASP A 34 3.76 38.51 44.37
C ASP A 34 3.34 37.03 44.33
N GLU A 35 2.61 36.63 43.28
CA GLU A 35 2.27 35.24 42.98
C GLU A 35 2.93 34.82 41.67
N TYR A 36 3.75 33.77 41.74
CA TYR A 36 4.49 33.23 40.61
C TYR A 36 3.78 32.01 40.04
N ARG A 37 3.55 32.00 38.73
CA ARG A 37 3.05 30.86 37.95
C ARG A 37 4.21 30.09 37.35
N PHE A 38 4.14 28.76 37.38
CA PHE A 38 5.17 27.87 36.86
C PHE A 38 4.63 27.03 35.69
N GLU A 39 5.30 27.09 34.54
CA GLU A 39 4.92 26.36 33.32
C GLU A 39 6.14 25.57 32.79
N PRO A 40 6.06 24.25 32.61
CA PRO A 40 7.14 23.48 31.99
C PRO A 40 7.25 23.80 30.49
N VAL A 41 8.47 23.89 29.97
CA VAL A 41 8.77 24.28 28.57
C VAL A 41 9.89 23.40 28.01
N GLY A 42 9.80 23.09 26.71
CA GLY A 42 10.71 22.19 26.00
C GLY A 42 10.07 20.82 25.71
N ASP A 43 10.79 19.96 25.01
CA ASP A 43 10.25 18.71 24.43
C ASP A 43 9.73 17.73 25.49
N ILE A 44 10.25 17.77 26.72
CA ILE A 44 9.79 16.93 27.84
C ILE A 44 8.65 17.53 28.67
N ALA A 45 8.16 18.73 28.34
CA ALA A 45 7.05 19.37 29.04
C ALA A 45 5.77 18.51 29.11
N PRO A 46 5.38 17.73 28.08
CA PRO A 46 4.25 16.79 28.15
C PRO A 46 4.39 15.68 29.21
N TRP A 47 5.60 15.48 29.76
CA TRP A 47 5.91 14.48 30.79
C TRP A 47 6.40 15.11 32.11
N THR A 48 6.20 16.43 32.27
CA THR A 48 6.68 17.21 33.42
C THR A 48 5.50 17.78 34.20
N THR A 49 5.25 17.26 35.41
CA THR A 49 4.28 17.82 36.36
C THR A 49 4.97 18.79 37.31
N VAL A 50 4.31 19.91 37.63
CA VAL A 50 4.87 21.00 38.45
C VAL A 50 3.93 21.28 39.62
N GLU A 51 4.37 21.00 40.85
CA GLU A 51 3.55 21.13 42.05
C GLU A 51 4.24 21.93 43.18
N PRO A 52 3.64 23.01 43.71
CA PRO A 52 2.39 23.66 43.24
C PRO A 52 2.61 24.48 41.96
N GLY A 53 1.59 24.53 41.08
CA GLY A 53 1.64 25.28 39.82
C GLY A 53 1.59 26.82 39.94
N THR A 54 1.17 27.34 41.11
CA THR A 54 1.43 28.73 41.51
C THR A 54 1.94 28.79 42.95
N LEU A 55 2.72 29.83 43.28
CA LEU A 55 3.26 30.04 44.63
C LEU A 55 3.35 31.53 44.96
N ARG A 56 2.67 31.94 46.04
CA ARG A 56 2.67 33.30 46.55
C ARG A 56 3.79 33.51 47.57
N LEU A 57 4.64 34.53 47.37
CA LEU A 57 5.84 34.77 48.18
C LEU A 57 5.92 36.22 48.66
N TYR A 58 6.24 36.39 49.94
CA TYR A 58 6.51 37.68 50.56
C TYR A 58 7.93 38.19 50.21
N PRO A 59 8.18 39.51 50.30
CA PRO A 59 9.51 40.09 50.14
C PRO A 59 10.61 39.33 50.89
N GLY A 60 11.65 38.92 50.18
CA GLY A 60 12.80 38.21 50.76
C GLY A 60 12.54 36.76 51.20
N THR A 61 11.35 36.17 50.97
CA THR A 61 11.11 34.76 51.28
C THR A 61 11.48 33.83 50.12
N THR A 62 11.86 32.59 50.47
CA THR A 62 12.20 31.54 49.51
C THR A 62 11.12 30.46 49.53
N GLY A 63 10.46 30.28 48.39
CA GLY A 63 9.54 29.19 48.09
C GLY A 63 10.22 27.96 47.52
N THR A 64 9.45 26.90 47.30
CA THR A 64 9.91 25.64 46.73
C THR A 64 8.78 24.96 45.97
N VAL A 65 9.11 24.41 44.81
CA VAL A 65 8.23 23.70 43.87
C VAL A 65 8.91 22.39 43.48
N GLU A 66 8.15 21.31 43.37
CA GLU A 66 8.64 19.99 42.94
C GLU A 66 8.28 19.75 41.47
N LEU A 67 9.31 19.49 40.66
CA LEU A 67 9.20 19.10 39.26
C LEU A 67 9.28 17.58 39.21
N THR A 68 8.21 16.92 38.78
CA THR A 68 8.17 15.46 38.59
C THR A 68 8.21 15.14 37.10
N PHE A 69 9.26 14.44 36.66
CA PHE A 69 9.41 13.97 35.29
C PHE A 69 9.04 12.49 35.20
N ALA A 70 8.13 12.14 34.29
CA ALA A 70 7.64 10.78 34.12
C ALA A 70 7.56 10.39 32.62
N PRO A 71 8.70 10.28 31.91
CA PRO A 71 8.72 9.96 30.49
C PRO A 71 8.14 8.55 30.24
N PRO A 72 7.27 8.39 29.23
CA PRO A 72 6.65 7.11 28.91
C PRO A 72 7.68 6.09 28.43
N ARG A 73 7.36 4.81 28.56
CA ARG A 73 8.16 3.72 27.99
C ARG A 73 7.85 3.52 26.50
N THR A 74 8.09 4.56 25.71
CA THR A 74 7.89 4.57 24.25
C THR A 74 9.13 5.12 23.55
N SER A 75 9.18 4.97 22.22
CA SER A 75 10.25 5.52 21.38
C SER A 75 10.40 7.03 21.46
N ASP A 76 9.34 7.74 21.85
CA ASP A 76 9.24 9.20 21.84
C ASP A 76 10.14 9.83 22.92
N ALA A 77 10.35 9.12 24.03
CA ALA A 77 11.19 9.54 25.16
C ALA A 77 12.69 9.39 24.83
N ALA A 78 13.19 10.20 23.90
CA ALA A 78 14.53 10.11 23.30
C ALA A 78 15.67 9.91 24.33
N ALA A 79 16.49 8.88 24.12
CA ALA A 79 17.60 8.56 25.02
C ALA A 79 18.72 9.61 24.98
N GLY A 80 19.26 9.97 26.15
CA GLY A 80 20.35 10.93 26.30
C GLY A 80 19.94 12.17 27.12
N SER A 81 20.74 13.24 26.99
CA SER A 81 20.51 14.50 27.70
C SER A 81 19.43 15.31 27.00
N ASN A 82 18.29 15.47 27.65
CA ASN A 82 17.18 16.29 27.20
C ASN A 82 17.18 17.58 28.04
N ALA A 83 17.30 18.73 27.38
CA ALA A 83 17.19 20.02 28.07
C ALA A 83 15.73 20.27 28.49
N TYR A 84 15.54 20.90 29.65
CA TYR A 84 14.22 21.32 30.12
C TYR A 84 14.26 22.72 30.71
N ALA A 85 13.13 23.41 30.61
CA ALA A 85 12.95 24.74 31.15
C ALA A 85 11.67 24.81 31.99
N VAL A 86 11.67 25.68 32.99
CA VAL A 86 10.43 26.07 33.69
C VAL A 86 10.28 27.57 33.57
N ARG A 87 9.27 28.03 32.84
CA ARG A 87 8.91 29.45 32.80
C ARG A 87 8.28 29.84 34.13
N ILE A 88 8.82 30.89 34.75
CA ILE A 88 8.28 31.51 35.95
C ILE A 88 7.76 32.90 35.58
N THR A 89 6.44 33.04 35.61
CA THR A 89 5.73 34.29 35.27
C THR A 89 5.21 34.93 36.57
N PRO A 90 5.70 36.12 36.97
CA PRO A 90 5.14 36.88 38.09
C PRO A 90 3.76 37.45 37.71
N THR A 91 2.90 37.70 38.70
CA THR A 91 1.54 38.20 38.44
C THR A 91 1.50 39.72 38.40
N GLU A 92 2.24 40.40 39.29
CA GLU A 92 2.32 41.87 39.32
C GLU A 92 3.15 42.44 38.16
N HIS A 93 4.16 41.69 37.69
CA HIS A 93 5.06 42.06 36.59
C HIS A 93 5.27 40.92 35.58
N PRO A 94 4.29 40.61 34.70
CA PRO A 94 4.40 39.51 33.73
C PRO A 94 5.59 39.64 32.77
N GLU A 95 6.03 40.85 32.47
CA GLU A 95 7.21 41.14 31.64
C GLU A 95 8.53 40.73 32.32
N ALA A 96 8.55 40.57 33.64
CA ALA A 96 9.71 40.13 34.42
C ALA A 96 9.85 38.58 34.50
N THR A 97 9.37 37.88 33.47
CA THR A 97 9.45 36.41 33.35
C THR A 97 10.90 35.92 33.39
N THR A 98 11.16 34.83 34.12
CA THR A 98 12.48 34.16 34.19
C THR A 98 12.33 32.68 33.83
N VAL A 99 13.36 32.09 33.22
CA VAL A 99 13.34 30.70 32.74
C VAL A 99 14.60 29.97 33.24
N PRO A 100 14.59 29.36 34.44
CA PRO A 100 15.61 28.37 34.82
C PRO A 100 15.60 27.16 33.89
N GLU A 101 16.80 26.74 33.48
CA GLU A 101 17.07 25.59 32.61
C GLU A 101 17.83 24.49 33.36
N GLY A 102 17.58 23.23 33.01
CA GLY A 102 18.29 22.06 33.52
C GLY A 102 18.38 20.93 32.49
N ASN A 103 19.03 19.83 32.85
CA ASN A 103 19.16 18.65 31.99
C ASN A 103 18.59 17.38 32.64
N LEU A 104 17.73 16.67 31.90
CA LEU A 104 17.21 15.35 32.25
C LEU A 104 17.85 14.29 31.35
N THR A 105 18.61 13.37 31.94
CA THR A 105 19.16 12.22 31.22
C THR A 105 18.12 11.11 31.19
N ILE A 106 17.53 10.85 30.04
CA ILE A 106 16.63 9.71 29.83
C ILE A 106 17.48 8.50 29.43
N THR A 107 17.37 7.38 30.14
CA THR A 107 18.20 6.20 29.85
C THR A 107 17.76 5.47 28.57
N PRO A 108 18.69 4.79 27.87
CA PRO A 108 18.34 4.01 26.68
C PRO A 108 17.66 2.68 27.05
N PHE A 109 16.54 2.38 26.39
CA PHE A 109 15.97 1.04 26.31
C PHE A 109 15.84 0.59 24.85
N THR A 110 15.90 -0.72 24.60
CA THR A 110 15.84 -1.26 23.23
C THR A 110 14.88 -2.43 23.14
N GLU A 111 13.66 -2.13 22.70
CA GLU A 111 12.62 -3.11 22.42
C GLU A 111 12.47 -3.29 20.90
N VAL A 112 12.36 -4.54 20.45
CA VAL A 112 12.42 -4.88 19.01
C VAL A 112 11.39 -5.94 18.68
N ARG A 113 10.54 -5.65 17.70
CA ARG A 113 9.64 -6.62 17.07
C ARG A 113 10.19 -7.00 15.70
N ALA A 114 10.02 -8.25 15.30
CA ALA A 114 10.40 -8.73 13.99
C ALA A 114 9.33 -9.70 13.48
N GLU A 115 8.87 -9.52 12.24
CA GLU A 115 7.71 -10.22 11.70
C GLU A 115 7.86 -10.49 10.19
N LEU A 116 7.38 -11.65 9.73
CA LEU A 116 7.48 -12.05 8.32
C LEU A 116 6.21 -11.69 7.55
N VAL A 117 6.36 -10.88 6.51
CA VAL A 117 5.26 -10.39 5.65
C VAL A 117 5.45 -10.89 4.21
N PRO A 118 4.64 -11.84 3.72
CA PRO A 118 3.76 -12.74 4.47
C PRO A 118 4.53 -13.90 5.13
N PRO A 119 4.02 -14.52 6.21
CA PRO A 119 4.71 -15.61 6.90
C PRO A 119 4.75 -16.91 6.08
N THR A 120 3.76 -17.11 5.20
CA THR A 120 3.73 -18.23 4.25
C THR A 120 3.87 -17.73 2.81
N VAL A 121 5.01 -18.05 2.18
CA VAL A 121 5.31 -17.71 0.77
C VAL A 121 5.15 -18.94 -0.13
N LYS A 122 4.62 -18.75 -1.35
CA LYS A 122 4.27 -19.84 -2.28
C LYS A 122 5.02 -19.64 -3.60
N GLY A 123 5.76 -20.64 -4.08
CA GLY A 123 6.59 -20.47 -5.29
C GLY A 123 7.01 -21.79 -5.93
N ARG A 124 7.50 -21.74 -7.17
CA ARG A 124 8.15 -22.90 -7.85
C ARG A 124 9.65 -22.89 -7.61
N PHE A 125 10.30 -21.80 -8.03
CA PHE A 125 11.76 -21.64 -8.02
C PHE A 125 12.29 -20.63 -7.00
N ARG A 126 11.44 -19.73 -6.47
CA ARG A 126 11.81 -18.72 -5.47
C ARG A 126 10.62 -18.37 -4.58
N GLY A 127 10.89 -18.08 -3.31
CA GLY A 127 9.99 -17.35 -2.39
C GLY A 127 10.54 -15.96 -2.10
N ARG A 128 9.68 -14.98 -1.78
CA ARG A 128 10.07 -13.59 -1.53
C ARG A 128 9.36 -12.97 -0.31
N PRO A 129 9.66 -13.39 0.93
CA PRO A 129 9.16 -12.71 2.12
C PRO A 129 9.89 -11.37 2.35
N ARG A 130 9.18 -10.38 2.90
CA ARG A 130 9.76 -9.22 3.60
C ARG A 130 9.88 -9.60 5.08
N LEU A 131 11.00 -9.25 5.72
CA LEU A 131 11.12 -9.21 7.17
C LEU A 131 10.92 -7.76 7.61
N ALA A 132 9.83 -7.50 8.33
CA ALA A 132 9.65 -6.26 9.06
C ALA A 132 10.49 -6.33 10.34
N VAL A 133 11.19 -5.25 10.68
CA VAL A 133 11.90 -5.08 11.95
C VAL A 133 11.53 -3.71 12.51
N ASP A 134 10.85 -3.67 13.64
CA ASP A 134 10.34 -2.46 14.29
C ASP A 134 11.23 -2.10 15.49
N ASN A 135 11.67 -0.84 15.58
CA ASN A 135 12.38 -0.33 16.74
C ASN A 135 11.42 0.37 17.70
N LEU A 136 10.98 -0.34 18.73
CA LEU A 136 10.09 0.18 19.78
C LEU A 136 10.88 0.84 20.94
N GLY A 137 12.22 0.82 20.90
CA GLY A 137 13.09 1.51 21.84
C GLY A 137 13.27 3.00 21.53
N ASN A 138 13.81 3.74 22.50
CA ASN A 138 14.15 5.17 22.39
C ASN A 138 15.60 5.43 21.92
N THR A 139 16.29 4.40 21.43
CA THR A 139 17.67 4.50 20.91
C THR A 139 17.79 3.84 19.53
N LYS A 140 18.77 4.26 18.74
CA LYS A 140 18.97 3.82 17.36
C LYS A 140 19.36 2.33 17.29
N LEU A 141 18.48 1.51 16.73
CA LEU A 141 18.69 0.08 16.55
C LEU A 141 19.64 -0.18 15.38
N THR A 142 20.72 -0.92 15.62
CA THR A 142 21.54 -1.53 14.57
C THR A 142 21.43 -3.06 14.66
N ALA A 143 21.09 -3.72 13.56
CA ALA A 143 20.95 -5.18 13.50
C ALA A 143 21.49 -5.76 12.18
N SER A 144 21.97 -6.99 12.22
CA SER A 144 22.23 -7.82 11.04
C SER A 144 21.14 -8.90 10.89
N ILE A 145 20.87 -9.30 9.65
CA ILE A 145 19.82 -10.26 9.32
C ILE A 145 20.46 -11.45 8.61
N SER A 146 20.26 -12.65 9.14
CA SER A 146 20.71 -13.91 8.55
C SER A 146 19.55 -14.88 8.34
N GLY A 147 19.72 -15.80 7.39
CA GLY A 147 18.81 -16.93 7.22
C GLY A 147 19.34 -18.17 7.96
N SER A 148 18.44 -18.91 8.61
CA SER A 148 18.76 -20.17 9.27
C SER A 148 17.75 -21.24 8.86
N ASP A 149 18.26 -22.38 8.39
CA ASP A 149 17.49 -23.56 7.98
C ASP A 149 17.89 -24.74 8.85
N ASN A 150 16.91 -25.50 9.34
CA ASN A 150 17.15 -26.71 10.13
C ASN A 150 17.47 -27.93 9.25
N GLY A 151 17.34 -27.84 7.91
CA GLY A 151 17.57 -28.93 6.95
C GLY A 151 18.43 -28.59 5.72
N ASP A 152 19.04 -27.39 5.65
CA ASP A 152 19.88 -26.92 4.53
C ASP A 152 19.24 -27.11 3.12
N HIS A 153 17.92 -26.93 3.06
CA HIS A 153 17.08 -27.11 1.87
C HIS A 153 16.92 -25.82 1.07
N LEU A 154 16.98 -24.67 1.75
CA LEU A 154 16.79 -23.34 1.19
C LEU A 154 18.12 -22.57 1.21
N SER A 155 18.39 -21.85 0.11
CA SER A 155 19.43 -20.82 0.10
C SER A 155 18.80 -19.44 0.22
N TYR A 156 19.44 -18.58 1.01
CA TYR A 156 18.95 -17.26 1.38
C TYR A 156 19.75 -16.17 0.65
N ASP A 157 19.03 -15.16 0.17
CA ASP A 157 19.57 -14.03 -0.59
C ASP A 157 18.88 -12.78 -0.03
N ILE A 158 19.58 -12.09 0.88
CA ILE A 158 19.02 -11.13 1.84
C ILE A 158 19.58 -9.74 1.53
N HIS A 159 18.71 -8.75 1.38
CA HIS A 159 19.12 -7.39 1.03
C HIS A 159 18.21 -6.30 1.65
N PRO A 160 18.79 -5.36 2.44
CA PRO A 160 20.17 -5.31 2.91
C PRO A 160 20.47 -6.40 3.97
N GLY A 161 21.74 -6.79 4.13
CA GLY A 161 22.16 -7.77 5.16
C GLY A 161 22.25 -7.20 6.59
N SER A 162 22.17 -5.88 6.72
CA SER A 162 22.09 -5.16 7.98
C SER A 162 21.25 -3.89 7.83
N VAL A 163 20.71 -3.40 8.93
CA VAL A 163 19.85 -2.22 8.99
C VAL A 163 20.24 -1.34 10.17
N GLN A 164 20.03 -0.03 10.00
CA GLN A 164 19.95 0.94 11.08
C GLN A 164 18.54 1.54 11.07
N ILE A 165 17.92 1.61 12.24
CA ILE A 165 16.51 1.97 12.41
C ILE A 165 16.41 2.96 13.57
N GLU A 166 15.88 4.15 13.31
CA GLU A 166 15.69 5.18 14.33
C GLU A 166 14.57 4.79 15.32
N PRO A 167 14.49 5.42 16.51
CA PRO A 167 13.38 5.21 17.45
C PRO A 167 12.01 5.35 16.77
N GLY A 168 11.09 4.43 17.06
CA GLY A 168 9.71 4.46 16.57
C GLY A 168 9.54 4.16 15.07
N ARG A 169 10.62 3.77 14.38
CA ARG A 169 10.61 3.42 12.95
C ARG A 169 10.76 1.93 12.72
N ALA A 170 10.45 1.49 11.51
CA ALA A 170 10.62 0.12 11.04
C ALA A 170 11.48 0.08 9.76
N ALA A 171 12.07 -1.08 9.46
CA ALA A 171 12.73 -1.34 8.19
C ALA A 171 12.34 -2.69 7.59
N PHE A 172 12.25 -2.76 6.26
CA PHE A 172 11.91 -3.97 5.52
C PHE A 172 13.13 -4.57 4.84
N VAL A 173 13.56 -5.72 5.35
CA VAL A 173 14.62 -6.51 4.71
C VAL A 173 13.99 -7.49 3.73
N ARG A 174 14.40 -7.43 2.46
CA ARG A 174 13.91 -8.35 1.42
C ARG A 174 14.74 -9.63 1.49
N ALA A 175 14.08 -10.77 1.68
CA ALA A 175 14.72 -12.07 1.56
C ALA A 175 14.18 -12.80 0.31
N THR A 176 15.08 -13.40 -0.47
CA THR A 176 14.74 -14.31 -1.56
C THR A 176 15.18 -15.72 -1.19
N LEU A 177 14.20 -16.58 -0.94
CA LEU A 177 14.41 -18.01 -0.68
C LEU A 177 14.53 -18.74 -2.02
N LYS A 178 15.54 -19.59 -2.21
CA LYS A 178 15.70 -20.42 -3.42
C LYS A 178 15.87 -21.89 -2.97
N PRO A 179 14.94 -22.80 -3.30
CA PRO A 179 15.08 -24.21 -2.95
C PRO A 179 16.22 -24.85 -3.74
N ARG A 180 17.05 -25.64 -3.06
CA ARG A 180 18.20 -26.33 -3.66
C ARG A 180 17.82 -27.54 -4.50
N GLN A 181 16.61 -28.09 -4.29
CA GLN A 181 16.03 -29.17 -5.09
C GLN A 181 14.80 -28.66 -5.85
N ILE A 182 14.65 -29.06 -7.12
CA ILE A 182 13.54 -28.64 -7.99
C ILE A 182 12.54 -29.78 -8.15
N ILE A 183 11.30 -29.56 -7.71
CA ILE A 183 10.18 -30.49 -7.94
C ILE A 183 9.69 -30.32 -9.39
N TRP A 184 10.22 -31.13 -10.31
CA TRP A 184 9.80 -31.12 -11.72
C TRP A 184 8.33 -31.55 -11.90
N PHE A 185 7.99 -32.73 -11.36
CA PHE A 185 6.63 -33.27 -11.33
C PHE A 185 6.31 -33.73 -9.91
N GLY A 186 5.23 -33.25 -9.31
CA GLY A 186 4.93 -33.63 -7.93
C GLY A 186 3.78 -32.88 -7.27
N SER A 187 3.52 -33.26 -6.02
CA SER A 187 2.67 -32.53 -5.08
C SER A 187 3.39 -31.28 -4.56
N LYS A 188 2.63 -30.36 -3.94
CA LYS A 188 3.21 -29.25 -3.16
C LYS A 188 3.97 -29.80 -1.94
N GLU A 189 5.08 -29.18 -1.60
CA GLU A 189 5.91 -29.50 -0.43
C GLU A 189 6.00 -28.27 0.48
N GLN A 190 6.13 -28.45 1.79
CA GLN A 190 6.27 -27.36 2.75
C GLN A 190 7.67 -27.41 3.35
N ARG A 191 8.43 -26.32 3.17
CA ARG A 191 9.79 -26.16 3.70
C ARG A 191 9.76 -25.02 4.72
N PRO A 192 9.83 -25.30 6.03
CA PRO A 192 9.96 -24.24 7.03
C PRO A 192 11.29 -23.51 6.84
N TYR A 193 11.35 -22.25 7.25
CA TYR A 193 12.54 -21.42 7.24
C TYR A 193 12.52 -20.46 8.41
N SER A 194 13.68 -19.94 8.80
CA SER A 194 13.75 -18.85 9.78
C SER A 194 14.68 -17.74 9.32
N LEU A 195 14.34 -16.50 9.67
CA LEU A 195 15.24 -15.35 9.57
C LEU A 195 15.56 -14.86 10.98
N ALA A 196 16.85 -14.69 11.28
CA ALA A 196 17.31 -14.23 12.57
C ALA A 196 17.70 -12.75 12.49
N VAL A 197 17.13 -11.94 13.38
CA VAL A 197 17.58 -10.57 13.67
C VAL A 197 18.61 -10.65 14.80
N GLN A 198 19.85 -10.29 14.48
CA GLN A 198 20.99 -10.31 15.41
C GLN A 198 21.40 -8.89 15.78
N ARG A 199 21.51 -8.63 17.09
CA ARG A 199 22.03 -7.37 17.66
C ARG A 199 23.37 -7.64 18.35
N SER A 200 24.25 -6.63 18.46
CA SER A 200 25.50 -6.82 19.21
C SER A 200 25.20 -7.11 20.69
N GLY A 201 25.86 -8.11 21.28
CA GLY A 201 25.73 -8.46 22.70
C GLY A 201 24.39 -9.10 23.15
N VAL A 202 23.44 -9.34 22.24
CA VAL A 202 22.10 -9.89 22.58
C VAL A 202 21.85 -11.21 21.83
N LYS A 203 21.04 -12.11 22.40
CA LYS A 203 20.58 -13.33 21.72
C LYS A 203 19.82 -12.99 20.43
N SER A 204 19.98 -13.80 19.39
CA SER A 204 19.21 -13.71 18.15
C SER A 204 17.71 -13.82 18.39
N GLN A 205 16.94 -12.97 17.70
CA GLN A 205 15.48 -13.06 17.60
C GLN A 205 15.14 -13.76 16.30
N SER A 206 14.70 -15.02 16.38
CA SER A 206 14.32 -15.83 15.21
C SER A 206 12.85 -15.59 14.87
N VAL A 207 12.54 -15.44 13.57
CA VAL A 207 11.19 -15.35 13.04
C VAL A 207 10.99 -16.49 12.04
N GLU A 208 10.01 -17.36 12.30
CA GLU A 208 9.75 -18.57 11.52
C GLU A 208 8.67 -18.36 10.46
N GLY A 209 8.84 -18.99 9.31
CA GLY A 209 7.89 -18.95 8.20
C GLY A 209 7.89 -20.23 7.37
N THR A 210 6.97 -20.34 6.41
CA THR A 210 6.82 -21.52 5.55
C THR A 210 6.94 -21.17 4.07
N TYR A 211 7.85 -21.84 3.36
CA TYR A 211 7.90 -21.82 1.89
C TYR A 211 7.16 -23.05 1.33
N VAL A 212 6.02 -22.80 0.68
CA VAL A 212 5.27 -23.84 -0.03
C VAL A 212 5.82 -23.96 -1.45
N GLN A 213 6.68 -24.94 -1.66
CA GLN A 213 7.22 -25.26 -2.97
C GLN A 213 6.15 -25.97 -3.83
N ARG A 214 5.85 -25.40 -4.99
CA ARG A 214 4.96 -25.96 -6.01
C ARG A 214 5.78 -26.70 -7.07
N GLY A 215 5.27 -27.84 -7.54
CA GLY A 215 5.82 -28.52 -8.72
C GLY A 215 5.82 -27.61 -9.96
N PHE A 216 6.81 -27.81 -10.84
CA PHE A 216 6.91 -27.08 -12.09
C PHE A 216 5.76 -27.48 -13.04
N LEU A 217 5.55 -28.79 -13.23
CA LEU A 217 4.52 -29.36 -14.12
C LEU A 217 3.54 -30.27 -13.34
N PRO A 218 2.27 -30.34 -13.77
CA PRO A 218 1.29 -31.24 -13.16
C PRO A 218 1.59 -32.70 -13.53
N ARG A 219 1.29 -33.64 -12.62
CA ARG A 219 1.62 -35.07 -12.77
C ARG A 219 1.08 -35.71 -14.06
N TRP A 220 -0.09 -35.28 -14.55
CA TRP A 220 -0.69 -35.83 -15.78
C TRP A 220 0.14 -35.56 -17.05
N LEU A 221 0.96 -34.52 -17.05
CA LEU A 221 1.80 -34.20 -18.21
C LEU A 221 2.97 -35.18 -18.35
N ALA A 222 3.50 -35.72 -17.24
CA ALA A 222 4.49 -36.79 -17.27
C ALA A 222 3.92 -38.08 -17.86
N THR A 223 2.68 -38.44 -17.48
CA THR A 223 1.99 -39.61 -18.07
C THR A 223 1.64 -39.38 -19.54
N PHE A 224 1.25 -38.17 -19.93
CA PHE A 224 1.01 -37.82 -21.33
C PHE A 224 2.29 -37.93 -22.18
N LEU A 225 3.42 -37.36 -21.73
CA LEU A 225 4.72 -37.49 -22.39
C LEU A 225 5.19 -38.95 -22.48
N GLY A 226 4.97 -39.76 -21.43
CA GLY A 226 5.26 -41.19 -21.45
C GLY A 226 4.46 -41.96 -22.50
N VAL A 227 3.14 -41.74 -22.55
CA VAL A 227 2.26 -42.37 -23.56
C VAL A 227 2.57 -41.87 -24.97
N PHE A 228 2.79 -40.56 -25.15
CA PHE A 228 3.14 -39.98 -26.45
C PHE A 228 4.48 -40.53 -26.97
N MET A 229 5.50 -40.65 -26.11
CA MET A 229 6.78 -41.22 -26.50
C MET A 229 6.67 -42.74 -26.79
N ALA A 230 5.86 -43.49 -26.05
CA ALA A 230 5.58 -44.88 -26.37
C ALA A 230 4.86 -45.03 -27.73
N LEU A 231 3.87 -44.19 -28.03
CA LEU A 231 3.18 -44.17 -29.32
C LEU A 231 4.10 -43.75 -30.48
N ALA A 232 5.01 -42.79 -30.26
CA ALA A 232 6.01 -42.42 -31.25
C ALA A 232 6.98 -43.57 -31.55
N ILE A 233 7.42 -44.31 -30.52
CA ILE A 233 8.28 -45.50 -30.68
C ILE A 233 7.53 -46.61 -31.44
N THR A 234 6.27 -46.91 -31.11
CA THR A 234 5.50 -47.93 -31.83
C THR A 234 5.18 -47.51 -33.27
N PHE A 235 4.92 -46.23 -33.53
CA PHE A 235 4.75 -45.70 -34.88
C PHE A 235 6.03 -45.86 -35.72
N VAL A 236 7.19 -45.51 -35.18
CA VAL A 236 8.48 -45.69 -35.87
C VAL A 236 8.80 -47.18 -36.11
N MET A 237 8.52 -48.06 -35.15
CA MET A 237 8.67 -49.51 -35.34
C MET A 237 7.74 -50.05 -36.44
N LEU A 238 6.48 -49.64 -36.45
CA LEU A 238 5.52 -50.02 -37.50
C LEU A 238 5.96 -49.49 -38.87
N TRP A 239 6.36 -48.22 -38.96
CA TRP A 239 6.84 -47.60 -40.19
C TRP A 239 8.05 -48.32 -40.80
N LEU A 240 9.01 -48.75 -39.97
CA LEU A 240 10.19 -49.50 -40.41
C LEU A 240 9.88 -50.97 -40.75
N ALA A 241 8.86 -51.58 -40.13
CA ALA A 241 8.43 -52.94 -40.42
C ALA A 241 7.54 -53.05 -41.67
N TYR A 242 6.76 -52.00 -41.99
CA TYR A 242 5.72 -52.05 -43.01
C TYR A 242 6.28 -51.83 -44.42
N LYS A 243 6.78 -52.90 -45.05
CA LYS A 243 7.19 -52.89 -46.46
C LYS A 243 5.95 -52.82 -47.37
N PRO A 244 5.70 -51.72 -48.11
CA PRO A 244 4.52 -51.61 -48.95
C PRO A 244 4.59 -52.59 -50.13
N GLN A 245 3.66 -53.54 -50.19
CA GLN A 245 3.46 -54.45 -51.32
C GLN A 245 2.75 -53.71 -52.46
N VAL A 246 3.50 -52.89 -53.21
CA VAL A 246 2.97 -52.12 -54.35
C VAL A 246 2.66 -53.04 -55.53
N ARG A 247 1.50 -53.70 -55.50
CA ARG A 247 1.00 -54.50 -56.62
C ARG A 247 0.52 -53.58 -57.74
N SER A 248 1.29 -53.50 -58.82
CA SER A 248 0.88 -52.80 -60.04
C SER A 248 -0.31 -53.50 -60.70
N ALA A 249 -1.42 -52.78 -60.91
CA ALA A 249 -2.63 -53.30 -61.54
C ALA A 249 -2.55 -53.27 -63.08
N ALA A 250 -1.43 -53.72 -63.65
CA ALA A 250 -1.03 -53.45 -65.03
C ALA A 250 -0.85 -54.70 -65.91
N THR A 251 -1.65 -55.75 -65.70
CA THR A 251 -1.57 -56.98 -66.51
C THR A 251 -2.90 -57.74 -66.65
N GLU A 252 -3.94 -57.11 -67.24
CA GLU A 252 -5.15 -57.87 -67.64
C GLU A 252 -5.96 -57.29 -68.83
N LYS A 253 -5.30 -56.68 -69.84
CA LYS A 253 -5.93 -56.32 -71.14
C LYS A 253 -5.02 -56.55 -72.35
N LEU A 254 -4.58 -57.80 -72.54
CA LEU A 254 -3.87 -58.25 -73.76
C LEU A 254 -4.43 -59.58 -74.33
N GLN A 255 -5.73 -59.83 -74.17
CA GLN A 255 -6.39 -61.04 -74.69
C GLN A 255 -7.67 -60.74 -75.52
N GLU A 256 -7.77 -59.53 -76.07
CA GLU A 256 -8.90 -59.12 -76.93
C GLU A 256 -8.42 -58.35 -78.20
N ALA A 257 -7.21 -58.66 -78.65
CA ALA A 257 -6.60 -58.15 -79.88
C ALA A 257 -6.53 -59.26 -80.94
N GLY A 258 -7.69 -59.81 -81.34
CA GLY A 258 -7.76 -60.96 -82.25
C GLY A 258 -9.07 -61.06 -83.02
N ILE A 259 -9.00 -60.77 -84.33
CA ILE A 259 -9.98 -61.16 -85.36
C ILE A 259 -11.39 -60.52 -85.23
N SER A 260 -11.59 -59.37 -85.88
CA SER A 260 -12.82 -59.09 -86.64
C SER A 260 -12.67 -57.85 -87.53
N THR A 261 -12.78 -58.05 -88.85
CA THR A 261 -12.99 -56.97 -89.83
C THR A 261 -13.89 -57.42 -90.97
N LEU A 262 -15.11 -56.86 -91.00
CA LEU A 262 -15.86 -56.38 -92.19
C LEU A 262 -16.44 -57.46 -93.17
N PRO A 263 -17.45 -57.15 -94.03
CA PRO A 263 -18.13 -55.88 -94.41
C PRO A 263 -19.25 -55.44 -93.39
N ALA A 264 -20.29 -54.61 -93.61
CA ALA A 264 -21.01 -54.13 -94.82
C ALA A 264 -21.72 -52.74 -94.61
N PRO A 265 -22.30 -52.10 -95.65
CA PRO A 265 -22.51 -50.62 -95.67
C PRO A 265 -23.95 -50.07 -95.44
N THR A 266 -24.01 -48.80 -94.95
CA THR A 266 -24.86 -47.59 -95.28
C THR A 266 -26.32 -47.68 -95.83
N PRO A 267 -27.16 -46.60 -95.86
CA PRO A 267 -27.04 -45.20 -95.34
C PRO A 267 -28.31 -44.54 -94.69
N SER A 268 -28.19 -43.25 -94.29
CA SER A 268 -29.26 -42.18 -94.27
C SER A 268 -30.38 -42.23 -93.20
N LEU A 269 -31.02 -41.13 -92.73
CA LEU A 269 -31.04 -39.68 -93.10
C LEU A 269 -31.59 -38.79 -91.93
N SER A 270 -31.27 -37.46 -91.90
CA SER A 270 -31.98 -36.35 -91.17
C SER A 270 -31.99 -36.33 -89.61
N VAL A 271 -32.10 -35.19 -88.86
CA VAL A 271 -32.07 -33.72 -89.12
C VAL A 271 -31.64 -32.96 -87.81
N ALA A 272 -31.25 -31.69 -87.89
CA ALA A 272 -30.77 -30.79 -86.79
C ALA A 272 -31.93 -30.02 -86.07
N PRO A 273 -31.76 -29.12 -85.05
CA PRO A 273 -30.51 -28.48 -84.53
C PRO A 273 -30.38 -28.29 -82.98
N SER A 274 -29.31 -27.57 -82.58
CA SER A 274 -28.83 -27.09 -81.25
C SER A 274 -29.75 -26.00 -80.60
N PRO A 275 -29.45 -25.39 -79.39
CA PRO A 275 -28.19 -25.41 -78.61
C PRO A 275 -28.25 -25.38 -77.03
N ASP A 276 -27.08 -25.67 -76.41
CA ASP A 276 -26.43 -25.00 -75.24
C ASP A 276 -27.11 -24.85 -73.84
N PRO A 277 -26.38 -24.48 -72.74
CA PRO A 277 -24.94 -24.66 -72.39
C PRO A 277 -24.63 -24.98 -70.88
N VAL A 278 -23.34 -25.30 -70.53
CA VAL A 278 -22.60 -24.88 -69.29
C VAL A 278 -23.14 -25.36 -67.89
N GLN A 279 -22.45 -25.49 -66.73
CA GLN A 279 -21.05 -25.42 -66.19
C GLN A 279 -20.94 -26.55 -65.11
N GLU A 280 -19.84 -27.03 -64.49
CA GLU A 280 -18.45 -26.60 -64.20
C GLU A 280 -18.25 -25.55 -63.07
N SER A 281 -17.26 -25.75 -62.17
CA SER A 281 -16.59 -24.70 -61.36
C SER A 281 -15.44 -25.24 -60.47
N ALA A 282 -14.32 -24.50 -60.42
CA ALA A 282 -13.15 -24.74 -59.56
C ALA A 282 -12.39 -23.39 -59.31
N PRO A 283 -11.23 -23.33 -58.61
CA PRO A 283 -10.87 -22.26 -57.66
C PRO A 283 -10.27 -20.99 -58.30
N PRO A 284 -9.83 -20.01 -57.48
CA PRO A 284 -8.46 -19.52 -57.65
C PRO A 284 -7.68 -19.21 -56.35
N GLN A 285 -6.47 -18.66 -56.52
CA GLN A 285 -5.44 -18.38 -55.52
C GLN A 285 -5.31 -16.85 -55.24
N ALA A 286 -4.29 -16.39 -54.50
CA ALA A 286 -4.18 -15.03 -53.94
C ALA A 286 -3.22 -14.07 -54.67
N GLN A 287 -3.37 -12.75 -54.45
CA GLN A 287 -2.38 -11.71 -54.80
C GLN A 287 -2.54 -10.41 -53.95
N GLN A 288 -1.70 -9.39 -54.14
CA GLN A 288 -1.50 -8.24 -53.24
C GLN A 288 -1.63 -6.85 -53.92
N THR A 289 -2.22 -5.85 -53.22
CA THR A 289 -1.92 -4.38 -53.27
C THR A 289 -2.07 -3.58 -54.59
N PRO A 290 -2.14 -2.21 -54.61
CA PRO A 290 -2.46 -1.21 -53.56
C PRO A 290 -3.45 -0.05 -54.00
N GLU A 291 -3.72 0.88 -53.06
CA GLU A 291 -3.96 2.34 -53.18
C GLU A 291 -5.17 3.04 -53.90
N ASN A 292 -5.83 3.90 -53.09
CA ASN A 292 -6.29 5.30 -53.30
C ASN A 292 -7.45 5.74 -54.23
N GLY A 293 -8.28 6.63 -53.65
CA GLY A 293 -9.19 7.58 -54.33
C GLY A 293 -10.64 7.09 -54.54
N GLY A 294 -11.71 7.87 -54.28
CA GLY A 294 -11.82 9.19 -53.63
C GLY A 294 -13.15 9.90 -53.99
N SER A 295 -13.73 10.69 -53.07
CA SER A 295 -15.02 11.42 -53.21
C SER A 295 -16.29 10.53 -53.29
N GLY A 296 -17.48 10.94 -52.81
CA GLY A 296 -17.81 12.12 -52.01
C GLY A 296 -19.33 12.38 -51.86
N GLY A 297 -19.68 13.19 -50.85
CA GLY A 297 -21.03 13.73 -50.57
C GLY A 297 -22.02 12.78 -49.88
N ALA A 298 -23.13 13.25 -49.29
CA ALA A 298 -23.47 14.55 -48.67
C ALA A 298 -24.91 14.46 -48.09
N GLY A 299 -25.20 15.24 -47.03
CA GLY A 299 -26.50 15.25 -46.33
C GLY A 299 -26.52 14.29 -45.12
N GLY A 300 -26.87 14.69 -43.90
CA GLY A 300 -27.47 15.95 -43.42
C GLY A 300 -28.98 15.80 -43.19
N GLY A 301 -29.55 16.29 -42.09
CA GLY A 301 -28.94 16.91 -40.91
C GLY A 301 -30.01 17.20 -39.85
N GLY A 302 -29.62 17.22 -38.56
CA GLY A 302 -30.55 17.43 -37.45
C GLY A 302 -29.89 18.19 -36.31
N ALA A 303 -30.20 19.48 -36.17
CA ALA A 303 -29.59 20.35 -35.17
C ALA A 303 -30.47 20.47 -33.91
N VAL A 304 -29.86 20.20 -32.75
CA VAL A 304 -30.34 20.67 -31.44
C VAL A 304 -29.16 21.34 -30.75
N ALA A 305 -29.39 22.48 -30.10
CA ALA A 305 -28.33 23.41 -29.73
C ALA A 305 -27.42 22.90 -28.60
N SER A 306 -26.11 23.02 -28.78
CA SER A 306 -25.13 22.84 -27.70
C SER A 306 -25.13 24.07 -26.77
N PRO A 307 -25.31 23.90 -25.45
CA PRO A 307 -24.97 24.95 -24.49
C PRO A 307 -23.46 25.21 -24.54
N LYS A 308 -23.05 26.49 -24.50
CA LYS A 308 -21.64 26.85 -24.31
C LYS A 308 -21.19 26.44 -22.90
N ALA A 309 -20.59 25.26 -22.77
CA ALA A 309 -19.72 24.97 -21.64
C ALA A 309 -18.52 25.94 -21.71
N THR A 310 -18.53 26.97 -20.86
CA THR A 310 -17.37 27.84 -20.67
C THR A 310 -16.18 27.01 -20.23
N LYS A 311 -14.97 27.36 -20.68
CA LYS A 311 -13.74 26.75 -20.15
C LYS A 311 -13.70 27.03 -18.64
N LYS A 312 -14.02 26.04 -17.80
CA LYS A 312 -13.74 26.10 -16.37
C LYS A 312 -12.23 26.32 -16.24
N LYS A 313 -11.85 27.49 -15.74
CA LYS A 313 -10.54 27.73 -15.14
C LYS A 313 -10.31 26.59 -14.15
N ALA A 314 -9.14 25.94 -14.18
CA ALA A 314 -8.83 24.88 -13.24
C ALA A 314 -8.94 25.43 -11.81
N THR A 315 -10.01 25.04 -11.12
CA THR A 315 -10.11 25.12 -9.67
C THR A 315 -9.08 24.15 -9.08
N GLY A 316 -8.65 24.41 -7.84
CA GLY A 316 -7.82 23.44 -7.12
C GLY A 316 -8.55 22.11 -6.90
N PRO A 317 -7.88 21.12 -6.28
CA PRO A 317 -8.45 19.81 -5.99
C PRO A 317 -9.69 19.83 -5.06
N LEU A 318 -10.03 20.98 -4.48
CA LEU A 318 -11.18 21.19 -3.60
C LEU A 318 -11.98 22.45 -3.99
N PRO A 319 -13.31 22.46 -3.80
CA PRO A 319 -14.15 21.27 -3.60
C PRO A 319 -14.24 20.44 -4.89
N ALA A 320 -14.43 19.13 -4.74
CA ALA A 320 -14.66 18.20 -5.84
C ALA A 320 -15.94 17.40 -5.61
N SER A 321 -16.53 16.86 -6.67
CA SER A 321 -17.79 16.10 -6.59
C SER A 321 -17.81 14.96 -7.60
N GLY A 322 -18.30 13.79 -7.19
CA GLY A 322 -18.28 12.58 -8.01
C GLY A 322 -16.87 12.16 -8.47
N VAL A 323 -15.86 12.29 -7.61
CA VAL A 323 -14.49 11.86 -7.89
C VAL A 323 -14.22 10.46 -7.36
N VAL A 324 -13.31 9.71 -7.98
CA VAL A 324 -12.71 8.52 -7.36
C VAL A 324 -11.39 8.92 -6.69
N LEU A 325 -11.20 8.45 -5.46
CA LEU A 325 -9.93 8.59 -4.74
C LEU A 325 -9.05 7.38 -5.08
N ARG A 326 -8.12 7.55 -6.01
CA ARG A 326 -7.27 6.46 -6.51
C ARG A 326 -5.92 6.44 -5.80
N ASN A 327 -5.60 5.32 -5.18
CA ASN A 327 -4.29 5.10 -4.57
C ASN A 327 -3.18 5.06 -5.64
N VAL A 328 -2.09 5.78 -5.40
CA VAL A 328 -0.99 5.90 -6.36
C VAL A 328 -0.15 4.62 -6.43
N THR A 329 -0.02 3.87 -5.35
CA THR A 329 0.86 2.68 -5.30
C THR A 329 0.12 1.42 -5.73
N THR A 330 -1.12 1.22 -5.25
CA THR A 330 -1.91 0.00 -5.56
C THR A 330 -2.70 0.12 -6.87
N LYS A 331 -2.91 1.35 -7.36
CA LYS A 331 -3.76 1.72 -8.51
C LYS A 331 -5.25 1.35 -8.35
N LYS A 332 -5.69 1.09 -7.13
CA LYS A 332 -7.09 0.85 -6.73
C LYS A 332 -7.76 2.14 -6.27
N CYS A 333 -9.08 2.10 -6.07
CA CYS A 333 -9.87 3.25 -5.64
C CYS A 333 -10.54 2.99 -4.29
N ALA A 334 -10.77 4.05 -3.50
CA ALA A 334 -11.50 3.97 -2.24
C ALA A 334 -12.96 3.55 -2.47
N ASP A 335 -13.40 2.54 -1.73
CA ASP A 335 -14.50 1.65 -2.06
C ASP A 335 -15.30 1.25 -0.81
N ILE A 336 -16.59 0.92 -0.97
CA ILE A 336 -17.45 0.41 0.10
C ILE A 336 -17.84 -1.04 -0.25
N PRO A 337 -17.72 -2.02 0.67
CA PRO A 337 -17.89 -3.45 0.37
C PRO A 337 -19.17 -3.82 -0.39
N GLY A 338 -19.04 -4.06 -1.70
CA GLY A 338 -20.15 -4.37 -2.61
C GLY A 338 -20.26 -3.35 -3.73
N TYR A 339 -21.46 -3.18 -4.29
CA TYR A 339 -21.72 -2.21 -5.38
C TYR A 339 -22.89 -1.25 -5.07
N ASP A 340 -23.64 -1.49 -4.00
CA ASP A 340 -24.79 -0.66 -3.59
C ASP A 340 -24.38 0.26 -2.42
N LYS A 341 -25.35 0.91 -1.78
CA LYS A 341 -25.18 1.69 -0.55
C LYS A 341 -24.47 0.89 0.54
N GLY A 342 -23.58 1.56 1.27
CA GLY A 342 -23.00 1.09 2.52
C GLY A 342 -23.97 1.14 3.69
N GLN A 343 -23.40 1.15 4.89
CA GLN A 343 -24.12 1.25 6.15
C GLN A 343 -23.26 2.02 7.18
N PRO A 344 -23.87 2.69 8.17
CA PRO A 344 -23.11 3.26 9.28
C PRO A 344 -22.26 2.19 9.97
N THR A 345 -21.01 2.55 10.28
CA THR A 345 -19.89 1.69 10.71
C THR A 345 -19.47 0.58 9.73
N GLY A 346 -19.89 0.66 8.46
CA GLY A 346 -19.28 -0.08 7.35
C GLY A 346 -17.83 0.36 7.13
N PRO A 347 -16.89 -0.55 6.81
CA PRO A 347 -15.49 -0.20 6.60
C PRO A 347 -15.26 0.31 5.18
N VAL A 348 -14.43 1.34 5.02
CA VAL A 348 -13.92 1.76 3.70
C VAL A 348 -12.74 0.85 3.31
N ARG A 349 -12.65 0.50 2.04
CA ARG A 349 -11.64 -0.40 1.47
C ARG A 349 -11.01 0.19 0.21
N GLU A 350 -10.09 -0.55 -0.40
CA GLU A 350 -9.71 -0.36 -1.79
C GLU A 350 -10.19 -1.51 -2.69
N PHE A 351 -10.64 -1.16 -3.90
CA PHE A 351 -11.06 -2.11 -4.94
C PHE A 351 -10.68 -1.63 -6.34
N VAL A 352 -10.97 -2.44 -7.37
CA VAL A 352 -10.74 -2.07 -8.77
C VAL A 352 -11.60 -0.86 -9.15
N CYS A 353 -10.95 0.20 -9.63
CA CYS A 353 -11.60 1.48 -9.95
C CYS A 353 -12.74 1.38 -10.99
N ASP A 354 -14.00 1.64 -10.58
CA ASP A 354 -15.12 1.99 -11.47
C ASP A 354 -15.55 3.44 -11.18
N GLY A 355 -15.39 4.31 -12.20
CA GLY A 355 -15.74 5.73 -12.14
C GLY A 355 -17.22 6.03 -12.39
N THR A 356 -18.11 5.04 -12.33
CA THR A 356 -19.54 5.17 -12.66
C THR A 356 -20.43 4.86 -11.46
N SER A 357 -21.66 5.41 -11.48
CA SER A 357 -22.67 5.18 -10.42
C SER A 357 -23.20 3.73 -10.33
N ARG A 358 -22.71 2.79 -11.16
CA ARG A 358 -22.94 1.36 -10.95
C ARG A 358 -22.31 0.92 -9.64
N ASP A 359 -21.10 1.39 -9.39
CA ASP A 359 -20.33 1.14 -8.19
C ASP A 359 -20.52 2.26 -7.16
N ASN A 360 -19.98 2.11 -5.96
CA ASN A 360 -20.11 3.08 -4.85
C ASN A 360 -18.84 3.92 -4.62
N GLN A 361 -17.79 3.75 -5.42
CA GLN A 361 -16.47 4.41 -5.30
C GLN A 361 -16.45 5.92 -5.61
N LEU A 362 -17.61 6.58 -5.72
CA LEU A 362 -17.73 8.00 -6.03
C LEU A 362 -17.90 8.84 -4.76
N TRP A 363 -17.06 9.85 -4.60
CA TRP A 363 -16.96 10.68 -3.40
C TRP A 363 -17.09 12.18 -3.73
N ASP A 364 -17.71 12.93 -2.82
CA ASP A 364 -17.75 14.39 -2.78
C ASP A 364 -16.75 14.90 -1.72
N LEU A 365 -15.86 15.81 -2.12
CA LEU A 365 -14.87 16.45 -1.24
C LEU A 365 -15.38 17.83 -0.83
N GLU A 366 -16.12 17.88 0.26
CA GLU A 366 -16.95 19.02 0.65
C GLU A 366 -16.22 19.90 1.68
N VAL A 367 -15.76 21.08 1.26
CA VAL A 367 -15.04 22.01 2.14
C VAL A 367 -15.95 22.54 3.25
N ARG A 368 -15.59 22.22 4.49
CA ARG A 368 -16.28 22.61 5.74
C ARG A 368 -15.59 23.78 6.46
N GLY A 369 -14.27 23.90 6.35
CA GLY A 369 -13.48 24.91 7.07
C GLY A 369 -12.37 25.53 6.21
N LYS A 370 -12.67 26.65 5.54
CA LYS A 370 -11.70 27.31 4.65
C LYS A 370 -10.51 27.91 5.39
N GLY A 371 -9.29 27.59 4.96
CA GLY A 371 -8.05 28.01 5.63
C GLY A 371 -7.98 27.59 7.11
N GLY A 372 -8.71 26.54 7.49
CA GLY A 372 -8.81 26.04 8.86
C GLY A 372 -7.74 25.00 9.23
N GLY A 373 -7.12 24.36 8.23
CA GLY A 373 -6.09 23.35 8.45
C GLY A 373 -4.66 23.91 8.52
N PRO A 374 -3.67 23.02 8.71
CA PRO A 374 -2.25 23.36 8.62
C PRO A 374 -1.93 24.10 7.31
N GLU A 375 -0.98 25.04 7.37
CA GLU A 375 -0.56 25.89 6.24
C GLU A 375 -1.68 26.68 5.52
N LYS A 376 -2.84 26.85 6.17
CA LYS A 376 -4.06 27.41 5.57
C LYS A 376 -4.66 26.55 4.43
N SER A 377 -4.49 25.23 4.55
CA SER A 377 -5.31 24.26 3.82
C SER A 377 -6.81 24.38 4.18
N ASP A 378 -7.67 24.03 3.23
CA ASP A 378 -9.11 23.92 3.42
C ASP A 378 -9.42 22.55 4.07
N LEU A 379 -10.16 22.56 5.19
CA LEU A 379 -10.70 21.34 5.80
C LEU A 379 -11.97 20.89 5.06
N PHE A 380 -12.06 19.62 4.72
CA PHE A 380 -13.21 19.01 4.04
C PHE A 380 -13.65 17.71 4.69
N GLN A 381 -14.91 17.33 4.46
CA GLN A 381 -15.40 15.96 4.70
C GLN A 381 -15.40 15.19 3.37
N ILE A 382 -15.27 13.87 3.44
CA ILE A 382 -15.29 12.98 2.27
C ILE A 382 -16.62 12.22 2.30
N ARG A 383 -17.61 12.65 1.53
CA ARG A 383 -18.98 12.11 1.56
C ARG A 383 -19.21 11.15 0.39
N ASN A 384 -19.77 9.97 0.63
CA ASN A 384 -20.09 9.02 -0.43
C ASN A 384 -21.31 9.48 -1.26
N VAL A 385 -21.22 9.38 -2.58
CA VAL A 385 -22.27 9.82 -3.50
C VAL A 385 -23.48 8.88 -3.52
N LYS A 386 -23.36 7.61 -3.12
CA LYS A 386 -24.44 6.61 -3.20
C LYS A 386 -25.34 6.55 -1.96
N ASP A 387 -24.79 6.53 -0.74
CA ASP A 387 -25.57 6.50 0.52
C ASP A 387 -25.59 7.83 1.30
N GLN A 388 -24.66 8.74 1.02
CA GLN A 388 -24.49 10.05 1.71
C GLN A 388 -23.85 9.98 3.10
N LEU A 389 -23.18 8.88 3.46
CA LEU A 389 -22.31 8.79 4.64
C LEU A 389 -20.95 9.47 4.39
N CYS A 390 -20.19 9.74 5.45
CA CYS A 390 -18.84 10.34 5.38
C CYS A 390 -17.76 9.36 5.85
N MET A 391 -16.55 9.47 5.29
CA MET A 391 -15.36 8.78 5.81
C MET A 391 -15.02 9.29 7.20
N ASP A 392 -15.11 8.38 8.16
CA ASP A 392 -15.04 8.60 9.60
C ASP A 392 -14.07 7.61 10.27
N LEU A 393 -13.72 7.87 11.53
CA LEU A 393 -13.00 6.93 12.38
C LEU A 393 -13.94 6.48 13.54
N PRO A 394 -13.67 5.36 14.22
CA PRO A 394 -14.60 4.85 15.26
C PRO A 394 -14.65 5.78 16.46
N ASP A 395 -15.82 6.31 16.84
CA ASP A 395 -16.00 7.31 17.92
C ASP A 395 -15.17 8.62 17.77
N TYR A 396 -15.53 9.64 18.53
CA TYR A 396 -14.97 10.99 18.41
C TYR A 396 -13.45 11.07 18.71
N GLY A 397 -12.84 12.18 18.25
CA GLY A 397 -11.50 12.61 18.67
C GLY A 397 -10.33 11.91 17.97
N ALA A 398 -9.11 12.27 18.38
CA ALA A 398 -7.85 11.81 17.76
C ALA A 398 -7.61 10.30 17.94
N LYS A 399 -7.27 9.60 16.85
CA LYS A 399 -7.03 8.15 16.85
C LYS A 399 -5.57 7.75 16.52
N PRO A 400 -5.10 6.57 16.98
CA PRO A 400 -3.75 6.09 16.73
C PRO A 400 -3.56 5.54 15.30
N PRO A 401 -2.30 5.37 14.84
CA PRO A 401 -2.01 4.73 13.57
C PRO A 401 -2.43 3.25 13.54
N ARG A 402 -2.94 2.80 12.40
CA ARG A 402 -3.66 1.54 12.11
C ARG A 402 -5.10 1.47 12.63
N THR A 403 -5.69 2.58 13.07
CA THR A 403 -7.16 2.67 13.16
C THR A 403 -7.75 2.64 11.73
N GLY A 404 -8.76 1.80 11.53
CA GLY A 404 -9.48 1.68 10.25
C GLY A 404 -10.36 2.89 9.95
N VAL A 405 -10.62 3.12 8.66
CA VAL A 405 -11.57 4.13 8.18
C VAL A 405 -12.93 3.46 7.90
N PHE A 406 -13.99 4.11 8.31
CA PHE A 406 -15.37 3.62 8.27
C PHE A 406 -16.30 4.70 7.69
N GLU A 407 -17.58 4.37 7.58
CA GLU A 407 -18.63 5.29 7.16
C GLU A 407 -19.55 5.67 8.32
N PHE A 408 -19.92 6.95 8.43
CA PHE A 408 -20.90 7.40 9.42
C PHE A 408 -21.72 8.62 8.96
N GLN A 409 -22.67 9.07 9.76
CA GLN A 409 -23.45 10.28 9.46
C GLN A 409 -22.55 11.52 9.47
N CYS A 410 -22.53 12.27 8.35
CA CYS A 410 -21.73 13.48 8.19
C CYS A 410 -22.09 14.58 9.19
N ASP A 411 -21.23 14.81 10.20
CA ASP A 411 -21.25 16.00 11.06
C ASP A 411 -20.55 17.16 10.36
N GLY A 412 -19.27 16.97 10.00
CA GLY A 412 -18.45 17.95 9.29
C GLY A 412 -18.07 19.19 10.11
N THR A 413 -17.84 19.03 11.41
CA THR A 413 -17.23 20.02 12.30
C THR A 413 -15.92 19.47 12.91
N THR A 414 -15.17 20.32 13.61
CA THR A 414 -13.97 19.91 14.36
C THR A 414 -14.28 19.36 15.76
N ALA A 415 -15.56 19.13 16.11
CA ALA A 415 -15.92 18.37 17.32
C ALA A 415 -15.72 16.86 17.11
N ASP A 416 -15.72 16.44 15.84
CA ASP A 416 -15.55 15.06 15.40
C ASP A 416 -14.17 14.82 14.76
N ASN A 417 -13.93 13.64 14.18
CA ASN A 417 -12.71 13.33 13.41
C ASN A 417 -12.92 13.10 11.90
N GLN A 418 -14.15 13.28 11.39
CA GLN A 418 -14.53 13.24 9.97
C GLN A 418 -13.87 14.29 9.05
N LEU A 419 -13.07 15.22 9.57
CA LEU A 419 -12.45 16.27 8.77
C LEU A 419 -11.04 15.90 8.31
N TRP A 420 -10.78 16.15 7.04
CA TRP A 420 -9.55 15.84 6.31
C TRP A 420 -8.98 17.11 5.66
N TRP A 421 -7.69 17.10 5.33
CA TRP A 421 -7.03 18.14 4.54
C TRP A 421 -6.08 17.53 3.49
N LEU A 422 -5.77 18.28 2.43
CA LEU A 422 -4.86 17.84 1.37
C LEU A 422 -3.48 18.45 1.56
N ASP A 423 -2.47 17.61 1.49
CA ASP A 423 -1.06 17.97 1.58
C ASP A 423 -0.36 17.54 0.28
N SER A 424 0.10 18.53 -0.49
CA SER A 424 0.57 18.36 -1.87
C SER A 424 2.04 17.92 -1.89
N GLN A 425 2.29 16.70 -2.36
CA GLN A 425 3.64 16.13 -2.38
C GLN A 425 4.43 16.56 -3.62
N GLU A 426 5.77 16.48 -3.55
CA GLU A 426 6.68 16.80 -4.68
C GLU A 426 6.43 15.91 -5.92
N SER A 427 5.81 14.75 -5.73
CA SER A 427 5.36 13.83 -6.79
C SER A 427 4.24 14.40 -7.67
N GLY A 428 3.52 15.42 -7.20
CA GLY A 428 2.27 15.91 -7.78
C GLY A 428 1.01 15.17 -7.29
N HIS A 429 1.16 14.21 -6.40
CA HIS A 429 0.05 13.50 -5.72
C HIS A 429 -0.25 14.13 -4.34
N TYR A 430 -1.32 13.68 -3.69
CA TYR A 430 -1.73 14.19 -2.38
C TYR A 430 -1.60 13.15 -1.29
N TRP A 431 -1.12 13.58 -0.13
CA TRP A 431 -1.46 12.96 1.14
C TRP A 431 -2.83 13.49 1.57
N ILE A 432 -3.78 12.59 1.83
CA ILE A 432 -5.10 12.93 2.40
C ILE A 432 -4.98 12.73 3.91
N ARG A 433 -5.02 13.82 4.70
CA ARG A 433 -4.59 13.81 6.11
C ARG A 433 -5.76 14.06 7.05
N ASN A 434 -5.96 13.20 8.04
CA ASN A 434 -7.01 13.35 9.04
C ASN A 434 -6.69 14.51 9.98
N TYR A 435 -7.57 15.50 10.10
CA TYR A 435 -7.29 16.71 10.87
C TYR A 435 -7.12 16.40 12.37
N SER A 436 -8.09 15.72 12.97
CA SER A 436 -8.15 15.49 14.42
C SER A 436 -7.11 14.45 14.89
N SER A 437 -6.78 13.45 14.08
CA SER A 437 -5.85 12.35 14.43
C SER A 437 -4.38 12.69 14.15
N ASN A 438 -3.87 13.76 14.76
CA ASN A 438 -2.47 14.21 14.67
C ASN A 438 -1.91 14.31 13.23
N HIS A 439 -2.78 14.60 12.25
CA HIS A 439 -2.44 14.72 10.84
C HIS A 439 -1.84 13.43 10.23
N LEU A 440 -2.25 12.26 10.72
CA LEU A 440 -1.98 10.96 10.08
C LEU A 440 -2.64 10.90 8.68
N CYS A 441 -2.02 10.15 7.77
CA CYS A 441 -2.46 10.01 6.39
C CYS A 441 -3.44 8.86 6.19
N LEU A 442 -4.37 9.00 5.25
CA LEU A 442 -5.15 7.91 4.66
C LEU A 442 -4.21 6.90 3.99
N ASP A 443 -4.41 5.63 4.32
CA ASP A 443 -3.43 4.56 4.22
C ASP A 443 -4.13 3.26 3.79
N VAL A 444 -3.42 2.36 3.10
CA VAL A 444 -3.95 1.05 2.73
C VAL A 444 -3.38 0.00 3.70
N SER A 445 -4.26 -0.70 4.42
CA SER A 445 -3.87 -1.55 5.55
C SER A 445 -2.91 -2.69 5.15
N GLY A 446 -1.61 -2.45 5.31
CA GLY A 446 -0.56 -3.35 4.84
C GLY A 446 0.79 -2.66 4.71
N TYR A 447 1.48 -2.97 3.61
CA TYR A 447 2.75 -2.35 3.20
C TYR A 447 2.91 -2.48 1.68
N SER A 448 2.33 -1.59 0.88
CA SER A 448 2.50 -1.50 -0.59
C SER A 448 2.15 -2.78 -1.37
N THR A 449 1.27 -3.62 -0.81
CA THR A 449 0.82 -4.91 -1.41
C THR A 449 -0.68 -4.97 -1.68
N GLY A 450 -1.35 -3.82 -1.73
CA GLY A 450 -2.81 -3.67 -1.80
C GLY A 450 -3.52 -4.65 -2.75
N GLY A 451 -4.47 -5.39 -2.17
CA GLY A 451 -5.35 -6.35 -2.85
C GLY A 451 -6.80 -5.87 -2.88
N ASP A 452 -7.63 -6.55 -3.66
CA ASP A 452 -9.08 -6.36 -3.60
C ASP A 452 -9.58 -6.58 -2.16
N ASP A 453 -10.49 -5.73 -1.68
CA ASP A 453 -11.01 -5.74 -0.30
C ASP A 453 -9.99 -5.42 0.82
N THR A 454 -8.86 -4.78 0.52
CA THR A 454 -7.94 -4.32 1.59
C THR A 454 -8.56 -3.13 2.33
N PRO A 455 -8.69 -3.15 3.68
CA PRO A 455 -9.24 -2.01 4.44
C PRO A 455 -8.39 -0.75 4.30
N LEU A 456 -9.04 0.41 4.32
CA LEU A 456 -8.32 1.67 4.53
C LEU A 456 -8.11 1.93 6.02
N THR A 457 -6.98 2.55 6.33
CA THR A 457 -6.51 2.87 7.67
C THR A 457 -6.03 4.33 7.72
N ILE A 458 -5.68 4.81 8.91
CA ILE A 458 -4.80 5.98 9.06
C ILE A 458 -3.42 5.56 9.54
N TYR A 459 -2.35 6.12 8.98
CA TYR A 459 -0.97 5.80 9.35
C TYR A 459 -0.02 6.99 9.25
N PHE A 460 1.24 6.80 9.66
CA PHE A 460 2.28 7.80 9.50
C PHE A 460 2.55 8.05 8.02
N CYS A 461 2.41 9.30 7.60
CA CYS A 461 2.61 9.73 6.22
C CYS A 461 4.00 9.33 5.68
N SER A 462 4.02 8.74 4.48
CA SER A 462 5.24 8.42 3.73
C SER A 462 5.00 8.55 2.23
N ASN A 463 6.09 8.79 1.49
CA ASN A 463 6.15 8.73 0.02
C ASN A 463 6.89 7.47 -0.48
N THR A 464 7.14 6.51 0.42
CA THR A 464 7.82 5.23 0.12
C THR A 464 6.90 4.01 0.20
N ASP A 465 5.59 4.22 0.35
CA ASP A 465 4.59 3.16 0.58
C ASP A 465 3.28 3.52 -0.18
N ASP A 466 2.10 3.36 0.39
CA ASP A 466 0.79 3.55 -0.27
C ASP A 466 -0.10 4.65 0.35
N GLN A 467 0.48 5.69 0.95
CA GLN A 467 -0.27 6.85 1.47
C GLN A 467 -0.46 8.01 0.47
N GLU A 468 0.00 7.89 -0.78
CA GLU A 468 -0.24 8.88 -1.85
C GLU A 468 -1.51 8.58 -2.67
N TRP A 469 -2.30 9.62 -2.95
CA TRP A 469 -3.61 9.53 -3.61
C TRP A 469 -3.77 10.53 -4.76
N ASP A 470 -4.40 10.08 -5.84
CA ASP A 470 -4.93 10.89 -6.94
C ASP A 470 -6.42 11.21 -6.69
N ILE A 471 -6.82 12.47 -6.91
CA ILE A 471 -8.23 12.88 -6.95
C ILE A 471 -8.67 12.90 -8.41
N VAL A 472 -9.26 11.80 -8.88
CA VAL A 472 -9.57 11.60 -10.31
C VAL A 472 -11.03 11.91 -10.57
N HIS A 473 -11.28 12.87 -11.47
CA HIS A 473 -12.61 13.04 -12.05
C HIS A 473 -12.81 11.97 -13.14
N PRO A 474 -13.83 11.10 -13.05
CA PRO A 474 -14.15 10.14 -14.10
C PRO A 474 -14.63 10.85 -15.38
N THR A 475 -14.46 10.19 -16.52
CA THR A 475 -14.66 10.72 -17.88
C THR A 475 -15.80 10.05 -18.63
#